data_AF-A0A0T6ATG1-F1
#
_entry.id   AF-A0A0T6ATG1-F1
#
_cell.length_a   1.000
_cell.length_b   1.000
_cell.length_c   1.000
_cell.angle_alpha   90.00
_cell.angle_beta   90.00
_cell.angle_gamma   90.00
#
_symmetry.space_group_name_H-M   'P 1'
#
loop_
_entity.id
_entity.type
_entity.pdbx_description
1 polymer ?
#
loop_
_entity_poly.entity_id
_entity_poly.type
_entity_poly.pdbx_seq_one_letter_code
_entity_poly.pdbx_strand_id
1 'polypeptide(L)'
;MFNGIFGHKPTPRVTSINGHYPICKDTKFADFLVIGPMTRYAEDLKLMMNIMANEPNTLNLDEKVEINNLKIFWMDDAEKSIVLNGVDEDIKTALNKSLAHLKGCGCSIEDYKFNMKNTCEMSATLLYNMEDIPNVLRDPSSGKDVKNLNIEMLKALFGTSEFTLHALYFYFLQKHKIFVSKSKCDHYQEKARLLKNDFAVNIRYLSLRANMITIKRKPDYSRTTLQKNLEKTGCFYIQLFHSQVWNMIKLYY
;
A
#
# COMPACT_ATOMS: atom_id res chain seq x y z
N MET A 1 -7.80 -4.06 -6.82
CA MET A 1 -8.97 -3.98 -5.91
C MET A 1 -9.93 -5.09 -6.27
N PHE A 2 -9.99 -6.17 -5.49
CA PHE A 2 -10.75 -7.36 -5.89
C PHE A 2 -12.25 -7.24 -5.62
N ASN A 3 -12.66 -6.43 -4.64
CA ASN A 3 -14.04 -6.40 -4.15
C ASN A 3 -14.80 -5.09 -4.45
N GLY A 4 -14.21 -4.15 -5.20
CA GLY A 4 -14.88 -2.91 -5.59
C GLY A 4 -15.26 -1.96 -4.44
N ILE A 5 -14.56 -2.00 -3.31
CA ILE A 5 -14.75 -1.11 -2.15
C ILE A 5 -13.58 -0.14 -2.01
N PHE A 6 -13.75 0.95 -1.26
CA PHE A 6 -12.68 1.91 -1.00
C PHE A 6 -11.86 1.48 0.22
N GLY A 7 -10.55 1.70 0.17
CA GLY A 7 -9.65 1.46 1.30
C GLY A 7 -8.63 2.57 1.42
N HIS A 8 -8.34 3.00 2.64
CA HIS A 8 -7.29 3.97 2.91
C HIS A 8 -6.22 3.33 3.78
N LYS A 9 -4.98 3.25 3.28
CA LYS A 9 -3.80 2.95 4.09
C LYS A 9 -3.20 4.29 4.54
N PRO A 10 -3.40 4.74 5.79
CA PRO A 10 -2.88 6.02 6.23
C PRO A 10 -1.35 6.05 6.26
N THR A 11 -0.82 7.25 6.48
CA THR A 11 0.57 7.44 6.89
C THR A 11 0.86 6.57 8.12
N PRO A 12 2.01 5.87 8.16
CA PRO A 12 2.38 5.09 9.32
C PRO A 12 2.29 5.89 10.62
N ARG A 13 1.98 5.20 11.72
CA ARG A 13 1.81 5.78 13.07
C ARG A 13 0.64 6.74 13.27
N VAL A 14 -0.10 7.11 12.22
CA VAL A 14 -1.34 7.90 12.36
C VAL A 14 -2.40 7.14 13.17
N THR A 15 -2.51 5.84 12.93
CA THR A 15 -3.41 4.93 13.67
C THR A 15 -2.59 4.04 14.60
N SER A 16 -3.18 3.67 15.75
CA SER A 16 -2.54 2.73 16.66
C SER A 16 -2.58 1.30 16.12
N ILE A 17 -1.46 0.58 16.25
CA ILE A 17 -1.37 -0.86 15.97
C ILE A 17 -1.50 -1.69 17.26
N ASN A 18 -1.76 -1.06 18.41
CA ASN A 18 -1.85 -1.75 19.69
C ASN A 18 -2.98 -2.78 19.68
N GLY A 19 -2.68 -4.00 20.13
CA GLY A 19 -3.62 -5.12 20.13
C GLY A 19 -3.78 -5.81 18.77
N HIS A 20 -3.10 -5.35 17.71
CA HIS A 20 -3.12 -6.02 16.41
C HIS A 20 -2.11 -7.17 16.34
N TYR A 21 -2.48 -8.23 15.61
CA TYR A 21 -1.57 -9.32 15.27
C TYR A 21 -1.14 -9.19 13.80
N PRO A 22 0.15 -9.32 13.46
CA PRO A 22 1.19 -9.83 14.33
C PRO A 22 1.83 -8.77 15.23
N ILE A 23 2.35 -9.20 16.38
CA ILE A 23 2.99 -8.34 17.38
C ILE A 23 4.51 -8.37 17.14
N CYS A 24 5.12 -7.20 17.02
CA CYS A 24 6.57 -7.02 16.95
C CYS A 24 6.98 -5.95 17.96
N LYS A 25 8.07 -6.19 18.68
CA LYS A 25 8.59 -5.25 19.69
C LYS A 25 9.46 -4.15 19.09
N ASP A 26 9.92 -4.31 17.85
CA ASP A 26 10.70 -3.28 17.18
C ASP A 26 9.83 -2.04 16.93
N THR A 27 10.30 -0.89 17.40
CA THR A 27 9.62 0.39 17.25
C THR A 27 9.41 0.78 15.79
N LYS A 28 10.25 0.28 14.87
CA LYS A 28 10.13 0.48 13.42
C LYS A 28 8.98 -0.31 12.81
N PHE A 29 8.42 -1.31 13.51
CA PHE A 29 7.34 -2.12 12.97
C PHE A 29 6.08 -1.32 12.63
N ALA A 30 5.82 -0.25 13.40
CA ALA A 30 4.74 0.70 13.12
C ALA A 30 4.97 1.54 11.85
N ASP A 31 6.14 1.47 11.23
CA ASP A 31 6.40 2.03 9.90
C ASP A 31 5.93 1.10 8.77
N PHE A 32 5.69 -0.19 9.07
CA PHE A 32 5.30 -1.24 8.11
C PHE A 32 3.84 -1.66 8.27
N LEU A 33 3.47 -2.07 9.48
CA LEU A 33 2.10 -2.43 9.77
C LEU A 33 1.30 -1.15 10.01
N VAL A 34 0.30 -0.93 9.18
CA VAL A 34 -0.61 0.21 9.29
C VAL A 34 -2.04 -0.29 9.21
N ILE A 35 -2.89 0.21 10.11
CA ILE A 35 -4.32 -0.09 10.13
C ILE A 35 -5.08 1.08 9.52
N GLY A 36 -5.98 0.79 8.60
CA GLY A 36 -6.77 1.80 7.93
C GLY A 36 -8.15 1.29 7.52
N PRO A 37 -9.10 2.20 7.28
CA PRO A 37 -10.49 1.84 7.05
C PRO A 37 -10.72 1.32 5.63
N MET A 38 -11.73 0.44 5.52
CA MET A 38 -12.36 0.08 4.26
C MET A 38 -13.84 0.43 4.31
N THR A 39 -14.38 1.06 3.27
CA THR A 39 -15.76 1.57 3.23
C THR A 39 -16.40 1.35 1.86
N ARG A 40 -17.75 1.36 1.83
CA ARG A 40 -18.49 1.27 0.56
C ARG A 40 -18.41 2.57 -0.24
N TYR A 41 -18.32 3.71 0.43
CA TYR A 41 -18.24 5.03 -0.20
C TYR A 41 -16.97 5.74 0.23
N ALA A 42 -16.33 6.47 -0.70
CA ALA A 42 -15.09 7.19 -0.45
C ALA A 42 -15.24 8.28 0.64
N GLU A 43 -16.41 8.91 0.73
CA GLU A 43 -16.69 9.96 1.73
C GLU A 43 -16.66 9.44 3.18
N ASP A 44 -16.93 8.14 3.39
CA ASP A 44 -16.89 7.52 4.71
C ASP A 44 -15.46 7.34 5.24
N LEU A 45 -14.45 7.28 4.35
CA LEU A 45 -13.04 7.09 4.76
C LEU A 45 -12.59 8.20 5.71
N LYS A 46 -13.03 9.43 5.45
CA LYS A 46 -12.73 10.60 6.26
C LYS A 46 -13.29 10.47 7.67
N LEU A 47 -14.57 10.08 7.80
CA LEU A 47 -15.21 9.87 9.09
C LEU A 47 -14.49 8.77 9.87
N MET A 48 -14.16 7.66 9.20
CA MET A 48 -13.44 6.57 9.84
C MET A 48 -12.04 6.98 10.29
N MET A 49 -11.32 7.78 9.49
CA MET A 49 -10.00 8.30 9.89
C MET A 49 -10.08 9.24 11.09
N ASN A 50 -11.13 10.06 11.20
CA ASN A 50 -11.38 10.90 12.37
C ASN A 50 -11.53 10.07 13.67
N ILE A 51 -12.06 8.85 13.58
CA ILE A 51 -12.25 7.95 14.72
C ILE A 51 -10.98 7.15 15.03
N MET A 52 -10.27 6.68 13.99
CA MET A 52 -9.14 5.75 14.14
C MET A 52 -7.80 6.42 14.43
N ALA A 53 -7.62 7.69 14.05
CA ALA A 53 -6.36 8.39 14.23
C ALA A 53 -6.08 8.69 15.71
N ASN A 54 -4.82 8.62 16.12
CA ASN A 54 -4.39 9.03 17.45
C ASN A 54 -4.58 10.55 17.65
N GLU A 55 -4.31 11.34 16.60
CA GLU A 55 -4.40 12.80 16.60
C GLU A 55 -5.18 13.30 15.36
N PRO A 56 -6.50 13.08 15.27
CA PRO A 56 -7.27 13.39 14.06
C PRO A 56 -7.22 14.87 13.66
N ASN A 57 -7.06 15.77 14.64
CA ASN A 57 -6.99 17.21 14.42
C ASN A 57 -5.73 17.66 13.65
N THR A 58 -4.67 16.84 13.58
CA THR A 58 -3.43 17.18 12.84
C THR A 58 -3.49 16.78 11.36
N LEU A 59 -4.54 16.05 10.96
CA LEU A 59 -4.65 15.44 9.64
C LEU A 59 -5.41 16.30 8.61
N ASN A 60 -5.94 17.47 9.02
CA ASN A 60 -6.71 18.37 8.18
C ASN A 60 -7.84 17.69 7.37
N LEU A 61 -8.50 16.70 7.97
CA LEU A 61 -9.47 15.83 7.28
C LEU A 61 -10.66 16.62 6.72
N ASP A 62 -11.00 17.76 7.34
CA ASP A 62 -12.08 18.66 6.92
C ASP A 62 -11.71 19.70 5.89
N GLU A 63 -10.42 19.82 5.56
CA GLU A 63 -9.95 20.82 4.60
C GLU A 63 -10.43 20.48 3.18
N LYS A 64 -11.11 21.44 2.55
CA LYS A 64 -11.57 21.28 1.17
C LYS A 64 -10.38 21.37 0.22
N VAL A 65 -10.37 20.48 -0.76
CA VAL A 65 -9.35 20.44 -1.81
C VAL A 65 -9.92 21.00 -3.10
N GLU A 66 -9.26 22.02 -3.65
CA GLU A 66 -9.55 22.52 -4.99
C GLU A 66 -8.93 21.60 -6.04
N ILE A 67 -9.77 20.84 -6.73
CA ILE A 67 -9.34 19.80 -7.69
C ILE A 67 -8.46 20.39 -8.81
N ASN A 68 -8.74 21.61 -9.26
CA ASN A 68 -8.01 22.27 -10.34
C ASN A 68 -6.56 22.61 -9.98
N ASN A 69 -6.22 22.64 -8.68
CA ASN A 69 -4.86 22.91 -8.21
C ASN A 69 -4.04 21.63 -8.02
N LEU A 70 -4.64 20.45 -8.26
CA LEU A 70 -3.97 19.18 -8.07
C LEU A 70 -3.04 18.87 -9.25
N LYS A 71 -1.80 18.49 -8.90
CA LYS A 71 -0.85 17.86 -9.82
C LYS A 71 -0.86 16.36 -9.60
N ILE A 72 -1.12 15.61 -10.67
CA ILE A 72 -1.27 14.16 -10.65
C ILE A 72 -0.04 13.54 -11.32
N PHE A 73 0.83 12.97 -10.50
CA PHE A 73 1.90 12.09 -10.97
C PHE A 73 1.36 10.68 -11.12
N TRP A 74 1.73 10.00 -12.20
CA TRP A 74 1.18 8.68 -12.50
C TRP A 74 2.21 7.75 -13.14
N MET A 75 2.05 6.46 -12.91
CA MET A 75 2.83 5.38 -13.50
C MET A 75 1.89 4.19 -13.73
N ASP A 76 2.05 3.51 -14.86
CA ASP A 76 1.30 2.31 -15.25
C ASP A 76 2.08 1.01 -15.01
N ASP A 77 3.38 1.12 -14.71
CA ASP A 77 4.24 0.04 -14.25
C ASP A 77 5.35 0.62 -13.33
N ALA A 78 5.88 -0.21 -12.43
CA ALA A 78 6.96 0.19 -11.54
C ALA A 78 8.31 -0.29 -12.09
N GLU A 79 8.52 -1.60 -12.11
CA GLU A 79 9.69 -2.26 -12.67
C GLU A 79 9.34 -3.73 -12.95
N LYS A 80 9.87 -4.29 -14.04
CA LYS A 80 9.85 -5.73 -14.27
C LYS A 80 10.81 -6.40 -13.29
N SER A 81 10.28 -7.23 -12.39
CA SER A 81 11.08 -8.05 -11.50
C SER A 81 10.49 -9.46 -11.40
N ILE A 82 11.27 -10.42 -10.89
CA ILE A 82 10.80 -11.80 -10.70
C ILE A 82 9.59 -11.86 -9.74
N VAL A 83 9.45 -10.88 -8.86
CA VAL A 83 8.38 -10.81 -7.84
C VAL A 83 7.24 -9.86 -8.22
N LEU A 84 7.43 -9.03 -9.25
CA LEU A 84 6.44 -8.09 -9.77
C LEU A 84 6.03 -8.51 -11.18
N ASN A 85 4.81 -9.04 -11.27
CA ASN A 85 4.16 -9.24 -12.56
C ASN A 85 3.86 -7.88 -13.21
N GLY A 86 3.90 -7.86 -14.53
CA GLY A 86 3.43 -6.72 -15.31
C GLY A 86 1.97 -6.43 -15.00
N VAL A 87 1.60 -5.17 -15.17
CA VAL A 87 0.24 -4.69 -14.89
C VAL A 87 -0.70 -5.11 -16.03
N ASP A 88 -1.86 -5.68 -15.70
CA ASP A 88 -2.89 -6.09 -16.68
C ASP A 88 -3.40 -4.92 -17.54
N GLU A 89 -3.83 -5.21 -18.77
CA GLU A 89 -4.30 -4.17 -19.69
C GLU A 89 -5.64 -3.53 -19.26
N ASP A 90 -6.52 -4.28 -18.59
CA ASP A 90 -7.76 -3.73 -18.03
C ASP A 90 -7.47 -2.68 -16.95
N ILE A 91 -6.42 -2.95 -16.17
CA ILE A 91 -5.92 -2.08 -15.12
C ILE A 91 -5.36 -0.78 -15.73
N LYS A 92 -4.51 -0.89 -16.76
CA LYS A 92 -3.98 0.28 -17.49
C LYS A 92 -5.08 1.08 -18.19
N THR A 93 -6.06 0.39 -18.78
CA THR A 93 -7.21 1.01 -19.44
C THR A 93 -8.04 1.83 -18.46
N ALA A 94 -8.31 1.27 -17.27
CA ALA A 94 -8.97 2.01 -16.20
C ALA A 94 -8.14 3.24 -15.80
N LEU A 95 -6.80 3.10 -15.70
CA LEU A 95 -5.89 4.18 -15.29
C LEU A 95 -6.00 5.36 -16.25
N ASN A 96 -5.90 5.08 -17.54
CA ASN A 96 -6.04 6.07 -18.59
C ASN A 96 -7.41 6.77 -18.57
N LYS A 97 -8.50 6.03 -18.34
CA LYS A 97 -9.85 6.63 -18.17
C LYS A 97 -9.89 7.59 -16.97
N SER A 98 -9.26 7.24 -15.87
CA SER A 98 -9.24 8.09 -14.66
C SER A 98 -8.39 9.34 -14.85
N LEU A 99 -7.24 9.22 -15.50
CA LEU A 99 -6.40 10.37 -15.85
C LEU A 99 -7.12 11.32 -16.80
N ALA A 100 -7.82 10.79 -17.82
CA ALA A 100 -8.62 11.61 -18.73
C ALA A 100 -9.75 12.36 -17.99
N HIS A 101 -10.43 11.70 -17.05
CA HIS A 101 -11.46 12.34 -16.23
C HIS A 101 -10.89 13.45 -15.34
N LEU A 102 -9.77 13.19 -14.64
CA LEU A 102 -9.11 14.18 -13.77
C LEU A 102 -8.60 15.38 -14.58
N LYS A 103 -8.03 15.14 -15.77
CA LYS A 103 -7.65 16.20 -16.70
C LYS A 103 -8.85 17.05 -17.13
N GLY A 104 -9.98 16.42 -17.43
CA GLY A 104 -11.24 17.11 -17.73
C GLY A 104 -11.82 17.90 -16.54
N CYS A 105 -11.47 17.52 -15.31
CA CYS A 105 -11.79 18.28 -14.10
C CYS A 105 -10.82 19.43 -13.81
N GLY A 106 -9.79 19.65 -14.63
CA GLY A 106 -8.83 20.74 -14.46
C GLY A 106 -7.54 20.38 -13.72
N CYS A 107 -7.31 19.10 -13.38
CA CYS A 107 -6.03 18.69 -12.78
C CYS A 107 -4.87 18.78 -13.81
N SER A 108 -3.67 19.11 -13.32
CA SER A 108 -2.44 18.92 -14.08
C SER A 108 -2.04 17.44 -14.05
N ILE A 109 -1.74 16.86 -15.21
CA ILE A 109 -1.23 15.48 -15.30
C ILE A 109 0.25 15.57 -15.65
N GLU A 110 1.10 15.10 -14.75
CA GLU A 110 2.56 15.21 -14.87
C GLU A 110 3.13 13.96 -15.55
N ASP A 111 4.08 14.16 -16.47
CA ASP A 111 4.78 13.06 -17.17
C ASP A 111 6.07 12.61 -16.46
N TYR A 112 6.29 13.10 -15.23
CA TYR A 112 7.44 12.69 -14.43
C TYR A 112 7.24 11.27 -13.88
N LYS A 113 8.18 10.37 -14.20
CA LYS A 113 8.18 8.97 -13.73
C LYS A 113 9.25 8.78 -12.68
N PHE A 114 8.84 8.37 -11.48
CA PHE A 114 9.77 8.04 -10.41
C PHE A 114 10.58 6.80 -10.77
N ASN A 115 11.85 6.79 -10.37
CA ASN A 115 12.70 5.63 -10.57
C ASN A 115 12.38 4.54 -9.55
N MET A 116 11.47 3.63 -9.91
CA MET A 116 11.01 2.55 -9.05
C MET A 116 11.91 1.31 -9.07
N LYS A 117 13.13 1.42 -9.61
CA LYS A 117 14.07 0.30 -9.69
C LYS A 117 14.54 -0.17 -8.33
N ASN A 118 14.63 -1.49 -8.17
CA ASN A 118 15.04 -2.17 -6.94
C ASN A 118 14.17 -1.87 -5.71
N THR A 119 12.92 -1.42 -5.92
CA THR A 119 12.01 -1.12 -4.81
C THR A 119 11.68 -2.36 -3.99
N CYS A 120 11.68 -3.54 -4.60
CA CYS A 120 11.54 -4.81 -3.89
C CYS A 120 12.70 -5.04 -2.91
N GLU A 121 13.94 -4.86 -3.36
CA GLU A 121 15.14 -5.09 -2.56
C GLU A 121 15.32 -4.00 -1.49
N MET A 122 15.00 -2.75 -1.81
CA MET A 122 14.92 -1.65 -0.84
C MET A 122 14.00 -2.00 0.31
N SER A 123 12.79 -2.42 -0.02
CA SER A 123 11.79 -2.72 0.98
C SER A 123 12.08 -4.00 1.75
N ALA A 124 12.64 -5.02 1.11
CA ALA A 124 13.09 -6.25 1.78
C ALA A 124 14.21 -5.93 2.77
N THR A 125 15.13 -5.03 2.39
CA THR A 125 16.23 -4.58 3.25
C THR A 125 15.69 -3.91 4.51
N LEU A 126 14.68 -3.05 4.39
CA LEU A 126 14.08 -2.38 5.53
C LEU A 126 13.35 -3.39 6.42
N LEU A 127 12.58 -4.29 5.82
CA LEU A 127 11.83 -5.32 6.53
C LEU A 127 12.75 -6.26 7.31
N TYR A 128 13.76 -6.84 6.65
CA TYR A 128 14.67 -7.83 7.26
C TYR A 128 15.68 -7.25 8.25
N ASN A 129 15.82 -5.92 8.30
CA ASN A 129 16.62 -5.24 9.33
C ASN A 129 15.83 -4.92 10.60
N MET A 130 14.53 -5.20 10.64
CA MET A 130 13.79 -5.14 11.90
C MET A 130 14.14 -6.32 12.79
N GLU A 131 14.21 -6.04 14.08
CA GLU A 131 14.34 -7.07 15.10
C GLU A 131 12.99 -7.77 15.31
N ASP A 132 13.03 -9.06 15.66
CA ASP A 132 11.86 -9.83 16.09
C ASP A 132 10.66 -9.79 15.11
N ILE A 133 10.94 -9.79 13.80
CA ILE A 133 9.90 -9.90 12.77
C ILE A 133 9.05 -11.15 13.07
N PRO A 134 7.71 -11.01 13.12
CA PRO A 134 6.84 -12.09 13.52
C PRO A 134 7.02 -13.35 12.68
N ASN A 135 7.25 -14.47 13.36
CA ASN A 135 7.45 -15.77 12.75
C ASN A 135 6.26 -16.68 13.09
N VAL A 136 5.53 -17.11 12.05
CA VAL A 136 4.37 -18.00 12.20
C VAL A 136 4.73 -19.38 12.76
N LEU A 137 6.00 -19.79 12.67
CA LEU A 137 6.50 -21.06 13.22
C LEU A 137 6.99 -20.94 14.66
N ARG A 138 7.00 -19.73 15.22
CA ARG A 138 7.49 -19.45 16.57
C ARG A 138 6.34 -19.42 17.55
N ASP A 139 6.50 -20.10 18.68
CA ASP A 139 5.54 -20.00 19.77
C ASP A 139 5.62 -18.58 20.37
N PRO A 140 4.51 -17.82 20.40
CA PRO A 140 4.48 -16.49 20.98
C PRO A 140 4.88 -16.46 22.47
N SER A 141 4.71 -17.58 23.19
CA SER A 141 4.94 -17.69 24.63
C SER A 141 6.36 -18.14 25.00
N SER A 142 6.94 -19.09 24.26
CA SER A 142 8.30 -19.61 24.54
C SER A 142 9.40 -19.00 23.66
N GLY A 143 9.05 -18.31 22.56
CA GLY A 143 10.02 -17.70 21.65
C GLY A 143 10.90 -18.73 20.92
N LYS A 144 10.53 -20.01 20.92
CA LYS A 144 11.21 -21.09 20.18
C LYS A 144 10.40 -21.47 18.95
N ASP A 145 11.11 -21.90 17.91
CA ASP A 145 10.47 -22.49 16.74
C ASP A 145 9.81 -23.81 17.16
N VAL A 146 8.49 -23.89 16.99
CA VAL A 146 7.69 -25.06 17.37
C VAL A 146 7.73 -26.12 16.28
N LYS A 147 7.92 -25.69 15.03
CA LYS A 147 7.86 -26.53 13.84
C LYS A 147 9.02 -26.21 12.89
N ASN A 148 9.53 -27.24 12.23
CA ASN A 148 10.61 -27.11 11.26
C ASN A 148 10.08 -26.61 9.92
N LEU A 149 10.60 -25.47 9.45
CA LEU A 149 10.20 -24.86 8.18
C LEU A 149 10.25 -25.82 6.99
N ASN A 150 11.33 -26.59 6.83
CA ASN A 150 11.50 -27.45 5.65
C ASN A 150 10.45 -28.57 5.66
N ILE A 151 10.08 -29.06 6.84
CA ILE A 151 9.03 -30.08 7.01
C ILE A 151 7.66 -29.48 6.70
N GLU A 152 7.34 -28.29 7.21
CA GLU A 152 6.06 -27.65 6.93
C GLU A 152 5.93 -27.25 5.45
N MET A 153 7.02 -26.84 4.78
CA MET A 153 7.03 -26.63 3.34
C MET A 153 6.73 -27.90 2.56
N LEU A 154 7.32 -29.04 2.97
CA LEU A 154 7.02 -30.34 2.35
C LEU A 154 5.55 -30.73 2.57
N LYS A 155 5.04 -30.58 3.81
CA LYS A 155 3.62 -30.82 4.13
C LYS A 155 2.69 -29.91 3.32
N ALA A 156 3.08 -28.66 3.06
CA ALA A 156 2.28 -27.72 2.28
C ALA A 156 2.11 -28.17 0.83
N LEU A 157 3.11 -28.84 0.24
CA LEU A 157 2.98 -29.45 -1.10
C LEU A 157 1.95 -30.58 -1.14
N PHE A 158 1.72 -31.27 -0.01
CA PHE A 158 0.73 -32.33 0.13
C PHE A 158 -0.58 -31.87 0.78
N GLY A 159 -0.74 -30.57 1.05
CA GLY A 159 -1.95 -30.02 1.67
C GLY A 159 -2.14 -30.36 3.15
N THR A 160 -1.13 -30.90 3.83
CA THR A 160 -1.21 -31.32 5.24
C THR A 160 -0.55 -30.33 6.21
N SER A 161 -0.06 -29.19 5.71
CA SER A 161 0.49 -28.12 6.54
C SER A 161 -0.62 -27.31 7.18
N GLU A 162 -0.47 -26.95 8.45
CA GLU A 162 -1.36 -26.00 9.12
C GLU A 162 -1.13 -24.55 8.66
N PHE A 163 0.02 -24.28 8.04
CA PHE A 163 0.39 -22.96 7.52
C PHE A 163 0.17 -22.89 6.01
N THR A 164 -0.16 -21.69 5.55
CA THR A 164 -0.24 -21.39 4.12
C THR A 164 1.15 -21.46 3.48
N LEU A 165 1.24 -21.97 2.25
CA LEU A 165 2.50 -22.03 1.49
C LEU A 165 3.18 -20.66 1.38
N HIS A 166 2.40 -19.58 1.25
CA HIS A 166 2.91 -18.21 1.19
C HIS A 166 3.59 -17.77 2.48
N ALA A 167 3.02 -18.10 3.66
CA ALA A 167 3.62 -17.76 4.94
C ALA A 167 4.96 -18.51 5.14
N LEU A 168 5.00 -19.78 4.75
CA LEU A 168 6.22 -20.59 4.78
C LEU A 168 7.28 -20.08 3.80
N TYR A 169 6.87 -19.72 2.57
CA TYR A 169 7.76 -19.15 1.56
C TYR A 169 8.34 -17.80 2.01
N PHE A 170 7.53 -16.92 2.58
CA PHE A 170 8.00 -15.65 3.15
C PHE A 170 9.05 -15.88 4.24
N TYR A 171 8.77 -16.78 5.19
CA TYR A 171 9.72 -17.10 6.25
C TYR A 171 11.00 -17.77 5.71
N PHE A 172 10.91 -18.57 4.65
CA PHE A 172 12.08 -19.11 3.95
C PHE A 172 12.96 -17.99 3.37
N LEU A 173 12.37 -17.04 2.64
CA LEU A 173 13.10 -15.89 2.10
C LEU A 173 13.80 -15.08 3.20
N GLN A 174 13.10 -14.84 4.30
CA GLN A 174 13.62 -14.14 5.46
C GLN A 174 14.79 -14.89 6.12
N LYS A 175 14.61 -16.18 6.42
CA LYS A 175 15.62 -17.04 7.08
C LYS A 175 16.93 -17.09 6.28
N HIS A 176 16.82 -17.17 4.95
CA HIS A 176 17.96 -17.22 4.05
C HIS A 176 18.42 -15.84 3.57
N LYS A 177 17.77 -14.74 4.00
CA LYS A 177 18.03 -13.36 3.57
C LYS A 177 18.08 -13.22 2.04
N ILE A 178 17.22 -13.97 1.35
CA ILE A 178 17.11 -13.95 -0.11
C ILE A 178 16.60 -12.55 -0.50
N PHE A 179 17.17 -11.97 -1.56
CA PHE A 179 17.02 -10.57 -2.01
C PHE A 179 17.79 -9.49 -1.22
N VAL A 180 18.42 -9.81 -0.08
CA VAL A 180 19.20 -8.83 0.70
C VAL A 180 20.56 -9.42 1.07
N SER A 181 21.55 -9.22 0.21
CA SER A 181 22.95 -9.48 0.60
C SER A 181 23.33 -8.50 1.71
N LYS A 182 23.91 -8.98 2.81
CA LYS A 182 24.36 -8.14 3.94
C LYS A 182 25.34 -7.04 3.47
N SER A 183 26.11 -7.31 2.41
CA SER A 183 27.01 -6.34 1.78
C SER A 183 26.33 -5.22 0.99
N LYS A 184 25.06 -5.40 0.58
CA LYS A 184 24.29 -4.43 -0.21
C LYS A 184 23.20 -3.73 0.60
N CYS A 185 23.12 -4.00 1.91
CA CYS A 185 22.13 -3.40 2.79
C CYS A 185 22.20 -1.86 2.75
N ASP A 186 23.37 -1.29 3.00
CA ASP A 186 23.59 0.16 3.01
C ASP A 186 23.27 0.79 1.66
N HIS A 187 23.63 0.09 0.56
CA HIS A 187 23.31 0.51 -0.80
C HIS A 187 21.81 0.63 -1.05
N TYR A 188 21.03 -0.38 -0.63
CA TYR A 188 19.57 -0.35 -0.81
C TYR A 188 18.88 0.61 0.17
N GLN A 189 19.40 0.80 1.38
CA GLN A 189 18.93 1.85 2.29
C GLN A 189 19.16 3.24 1.70
N GLU A 190 20.32 3.49 1.11
CA GLU A 190 20.62 4.76 0.46
C GLU A 190 19.73 5.00 -0.76
N LYS A 191 19.50 3.98 -1.60
CA LYS A 191 18.52 4.07 -2.69
C LYS A 191 17.11 4.42 -2.19
N ALA A 192 16.67 3.79 -1.11
CA ALA A 192 15.38 4.11 -0.51
C ALA A 192 15.31 5.56 -0.01
N ARG A 193 16.39 6.06 0.61
CA ARG A 193 16.52 7.45 1.04
C ARG A 193 16.47 8.42 -0.14
N LEU A 194 17.19 8.13 -1.22
CA LEU A 194 17.19 8.94 -2.44
C LEU A 194 15.81 8.98 -3.10
N LEU A 195 15.14 7.84 -3.22
CA LEU A 195 13.77 7.79 -3.75
C LEU A 195 12.81 8.59 -2.87
N LYS A 196 12.92 8.47 -1.53
CA LYS A 196 12.13 9.27 -0.59
C LYS A 196 12.36 10.77 -0.80
N ASN A 197 13.61 11.18 -0.98
CA ASN A 197 13.95 12.58 -1.23
C ASN A 197 13.42 13.06 -2.57
N ASP A 198 13.48 12.24 -3.62
CA ASP A 198 12.94 12.57 -4.94
C ASP A 198 11.42 12.80 -4.88
N PHE A 199 10.72 11.89 -4.20
CA PHE A 199 9.32 12.05 -3.84
C PHE A 199 9.07 13.31 -3.02
N ALA A 200 9.86 13.59 -2.00
CA ALA A 200 9.71 14.78 -1.18
C ALA A 200 10.00 16.05 -2.00
N VAL A 201 10.98 16.10 -2.88
CA VAL A 201 11.25 17.32 -3.66
C VAL A 201 10.10 17.56 -4.66
N ASN A 202 9.71 16.54 -5.41
CA ASN A 202 8.69 16.70 -6.45
C ASN A 202 7.27 16.86 -5.89
N ILE A 203 6.97 16.30 -4.71
CA ILE A 203 5.66 16.44 -4.06
C ILE A 203 5.64 17.57 -3.01
N ARG A 204 6.73 17.81 -2.26
CA ARG A 204 6.77 18.80 -1.15
C ARG A 204 7.05 20.22 -1.61
N TYR A 205 7.61 20.47 -2.80
CA TYR A 205 7.48 21.79 -3.45
C TYR A 205 6.00 22.23 -3.62
N LEU A 206 5.03 21.34 -3.34
CA LEU A 206 3.59 21.58 -3.39
C LEU A 206 2.86 21.28 -2.06
N SER A 207 3.55 20.75 -1.04
CA SER A 207 2.99 20.37 0.27
C SER A 207 2.64 21.55 1.18
N LEU A 208 2.80 22.80 0.72
CA LEU A 208 2.10 23.89 1.39
C LEU A 208 0.57 23.77 1.22
N ARG A 209 0.02 22.90 0.32
CA ARG A 209 -1.43 22.84 0.03
C ARG A 209 -2.01 21.51 -0.51
N ALA A 210 -1.73 20.32 0.04
CA ALA A 210 -2.38 19.09 -0.48
C ALA A 210 -2.99 18.19 0.61
N ASN A 211 -4.32 18.19 0.65
CA ASN A 211 -5.18 17.44 1.57
C ASN A 211 -5.88 16.26 0.89
N MET A 212 -6.57 15.47 1.71
CA MET A 212 -7.31 14.28 1.31
C MET A 212 -8.50 14.62 0.39
N ILE A 213 -8.56 13.95 -0.78
CA ILE A 213 -9.58 14.17 -1.81
C ILE A 213 -10.91 13.53 -1.38
N THR A 214 -11.97 14.34 -1.27
CA THR A 214 -13.36 13.86 -1.22
C THR A 214 -14.11 14.40 -2.43
N ILE A 215 -14.52 13.54 -3.37
CA ILE A 215 -15.30 13.93 -4.54
C ILE A 215 -16.78 14.00 -4.12
N LYS A 216 -17.37 15.21 -4.09
CA LYS A 216 -18.81 15.39 -3.89
C LYS A 216 -19.58 15.18 -5.21
N ARG A 217 -20.70 14.45 -5.12
CA ARG A 217 -21.67 14.25 -6.21
C ARG A 217 -22.55 15.50 -6.39
N LYS A 218 -22.86 15.90 -7.63
CA LYS A 218 -23.88 16.93 -7.92
C LYS A 218 -25.30 16.40 -7.59
N PRO A 219 -26.22 17.24 -7.08
CA PRO A 219 -27.58 16.85 -6.77
C PRO A 219 -28.46 17.03 -8.02
N ASP A 220 -28.65 15.97 -8.80
CA ASP A 220 -29.88 15.70 -9.55
C ASP A 220 -29.68 14.51 -10.48
N TYR A 221 -30.16 13.34 -10.07
CA TYR A 221 -30.62 12.31 -10.98
C TYR A 221 -31.54 11.35 -10.22
N SER A 222 -32.79 11.24 -10.66
CA SER A 222 -33.84 10.47 -10.00
C SER A 222 -33.46 8.97 -9.88
N ARG A 223 -33.87 8.39 -8.75
CA ARG A 223 -33.51 7.05 -8.24
C ARG A 223 -33.81 5.88 -9.18
N THR A 224 -34.61 6.04 -10.23
CA THR A 224 -35.19 4.92 -10.99
C THR A 224 -34.45 4.52 -12.26
N THR A 225 -33.60 5.39 -12.82
CA THR A 225 -32.89 5.07 -14.09
C THR A 225 -31.49 4.48 -13.85
N LEU A 226 -30.86 4.78 -12.71
CA LEU A 226 -29.51 4.32 -12.37
C LEU A 226 -29.44 2.83 -12.05
N GLN A 227 -30.51 2.22 -11.53
CA GLN A 227 -30.52 0.80 -11.17
C GLN A 227 -30.50 -0.12 -12.40
N LYS A 228 -30.94 0.36 -13.57
CA LYS A 228 -30.89 -0.39 -14.85
C LYS A 228 -29.59 -0.22 -15.65
N ASN A 229 -28.80 0.83 -15.37
CA ASN A 229 -27.53 1.08 -16.07
C ASN A 229 -26.28 0.73 -15.25
N LEU A 230 -26.43 0.47 -13.94
CA LEU A 230 -25.35 0.01 -13.05
C LEU A 230 -24.84 -1.41 -13.38
N GLU A 231 -25.52 -2.15 -14.26
CA GLU A 231 -25.05 -3.43 -14.81
C GLU A 231 -24.02 -3.28 -15.94
N LYS A 232 -23.74 -2.07 -16.47
CA LYS A 232 -22.94 -1.93 -17.70
C LYS A 232 -21.68 -1.07 -17.63
N THR A 233 -21.47 -0.24 -16.61
CA THR A 233 -20.25 0.60 -16.55
C THR A 233 -19.85 0.89 -15.10
N GLY A 234 -19.13 -0.04 -14.47
CA GLY A 234 -18.52 0.17 -13.15
C GLY A 234 -17.05 0.50 -13.27
N CYS A 235 -16.63 1.73 -12.91
CA CYS A 235 -15.28 2.05 -12.44
C CYS A 235 -15.20 3.52 -12.04
N PHE A 236 -14.51 3.87 -10.93
CA PHE A 236 -13.58 5.01 -10.80
C PHE A 236 -13.02 5.09 -9.36
N TYR A 237 -11.84 4.51 -9.11
CA TYR A 237 -10.63 5.19 -8.59
C TYR A 237 -9.46 4.20 -8.57
N ILE A 238 -8.26 4.71 -8.85
CA ILE A 238 -7.11 3.91 -9.25
C ILE A 238 -5.93 4.13 -8.32
N GLN A 239 -5.64 3.08 -7.56
CA GLN A 239 -4.30 2.78 -7.11
C GLN A 239 -4.12 1.27 -7.35
N LEU A 240 -3.41 0.96 -8.43
CA LEU A 240 -3.35 -0.35 -9.04
C LEU A 240 -1.96 -0.94 -8.85
N PHE A 241 -1.72 -1.70 -7.77
CA PHE A 241 -0.53 -2.55 -7.68
C PHE A 241 -0.79 -3.82 -6.85
N HIS A 242 -0.19 -4.91 -7.30
CA HIS A 242 -0.34 -6.30 -6.86
C HIS A 242 0.07 -6.52 -5.39
N SER A 243 -0.69 -7.34 -4.65
CA SER A 243 -0.74 -7.32 -3.18
C SER A 243 0.45 -7.91 -2.42
N GLN A 244 1.36 -8.64 -3.08
CA GLN A 244 2.40 -9.39 -2.35
C GLN A 244 3.69 -8.59 -2.10
N VAL A 245 3.97 -7.55 -2.89
CA VAL A 245 5.17 -6.70 -2.74
C VAL A 245 4.84 -5.36 -2.08
N TRP A 246 3.55 -5.01 -1.99
CA TRP A 246 3.13 -3.69 -1.53
C TRP A 246 3.14 -3.48 -0.01
N ASN A 247 3.16 -4.55 0.79
CA ASN A 247 3.50 -4.44 2.23
C ASN A 247 4.91 -3.86 2.44
N MET A 248 5.71 -3.88 1.38
CA MET A 248 7.10 -3.48 1.39
C MET A 248 7.30 -2.09 0.74
N ILE A 249 6.62 -1.74 -0.35
CA ILE A 249 7.00 -0.55 -1.16
C ILE A 249 6.38 0.78 -0.68
N LYS A 250 5.29 0.80 0.08
CA LYS A 250 4.62 2.06 0.51
C LYS A 250 4.97 2.52 1.94
N LEU A 251 6.19 2.21 2.39
CA LEU A 251 6.79 2.53 3.69
C LEU A 251 7.24 3.99 3.86
N TYR A 252 6.97 4.88 2.90
CA TYR A 252 7.60 6.20 2.85
C TYR A 252 6.67 7.40 2.67
N TYR A 253 5.38 7.24 2.94
CA TYR A 253 4.46 8.34 3.22
C TYR A 253 3.58 8.02 4.41
#